data_AF-A0A1F7BCS4-F1
#
_entry.id   AF-A0A1F7BCS4-F1
#
_cell.length_a   1.000
_cell.length_b   1.000
_cell.length_c   1.000
_cell.angle_alpha   90.00
_cell.angle_beta   90.00
_cell.angle_gamma   90.00
#
_symmetry.space_group_name_H-M   'P 1'
#
loop_
_entity.id
_entity.type
_entity.pdbx_description
1 polymer ?
#
loop_
_entity_poly.entity_id
_entity_poly.type
_entity_poly.pdbx_seq_one_letter_code
_entity_poly.pdbx_strand_id
1 'polypeptide(L)'
;MASVQKQERPMKMRSSEFNWDHVMDMMENMHRIHELMLPFQQEEDRRQRKLKEFPKGFHLEGKGYNCAICHGTCSNEETWYDQYGLKCMECQASIDRGDVPAYCAEDKDKWYSRWDLQSDFNVKGPTITRWMRTGVLKARTVKRDGHETALLFLIEENKDFLPPKKMVENYSHTEGTGEGRFTVHIEPWYRHVDPHVHLKGYKIMDHLQFVNGSLELKKEK
;
A
#
# COMPACT_ATOMS: atom_id res chain seq x y z
N MET A 1 -42.36 9.92 6.64
CA MET A 1 -41.90 8.79 5.83
C MET A 1 -41.59 9.31 4.43
N ALA A 2 -40.32 9.67 4.17
CA ALA A 2 -39.90 10.20 2.88
C ALA A 2 -39.50 9.02 1.98
N SER A 3 -40.21 8.85 0.88
CA SER A 3 -39.92 7.82 -0.13
C SER A 3 -38.64 8.17 -0.88
N VAL A 4 -37.61 7.35 -0.72
CA VAL A 4 -36.39 7.40 -1.53
C VAL A 4 -36.76 7.01 -2.97
N GLN A 5 -36.85 8.01 -3.86
CA GLN A 5 -36.94 7.75 -5.29
C GLN A 5 -35.60 7.17 -5.74
N LYS A 6 -35.61 5.87 -6.02
CA LYS A 6 -34.51 5.14 -6.63
C LYS A 6 -34.36 5.68 -8.06
N GLN A 7 -33.37 6.55 -8.29
CA GLN A 7 -32.97 6.91 -9.66
C GLN A 7 -32.37 5.66 -10.31
N GLU A 8 -33.22 4.91 -11.01
CA GLU A 8 -32.76 3.90 -11.96
C GLU A 8 -32.01 4.63 -13.07
N ARG A 9 -30.68 4.49 -13.11
CA ARG A 9 -29.91 4.89 -14.29
C ARG A 9 -30.32 3.92 -15.41
N PRO A 10 -30.99 4.39 -16.48
CA PRO A 10 -31.31 3.51 -17.59
C PRO A 10 -29.98 3.00 -18.17
N MET A 11 -29.81 1.68 -18.19
CA MET A 11 -28.74 1.03 -18.94
C MET A 11 -29.00 1.40 -20.40
N LYS A 12 -28.22 2.34 -20.94
CA LYS A 12 -28.30 2.73 -22.36
C LYS A 12 -28.07 1.46 -23.18
N MET A 13 -29.11 0.93 -23.82
CA MET A 13 -28.96 -0.08 -24.86
C MET A 13 -28.06 0.52 -25.94
N ARG A 14 -26.81 0.07 -26.02
CA ARG A 14 -25.87 0.49 -27.05
C ARG A 14 -26.15 -0.31 -28.32
N SER A 15 -27.21 0.03 -29.05
CA SER A 15 -27.29 -0.32 -30.47
C SER A 15 -26.62 0.78 -31.28
N SER A 16 -25.28 0.87 -31.22
CA SER A 16 -24.55 1.62 -32.24
C SER A 16 -24.38 0.68 -33.43
N GLU A 17 -24.82 1.09 -34.61
CA GLU A 17 -24.51 0.41 -35.86
C GLU A 17 -23.02 0.04 -35.89
N PHE A 18 -22.73 -1.16 -36.38
CA PHE A 18 -21.38 -1.66 -36.46
C PHE A 18 -20.57 -0.77 -37.42
N ASN A 19 -19.58 -0.05 -36.88
CA ASN A 19 -18.76 0.90 -37.61
C ASN A 19 -17.32 0.37 -37.68
N TRP A 20 -16.87 0.01 -38.89
CA TRP A 20 -15.53 -0.51 -39.14
C TRP A 20 -14.43 0.48 -38.73
N ASP A 21 -14.63 1.78 -38.94
CA ASP A 21 -13.63 2.80 -38.57
C ASP A 21 -13.41 2.82 -37.05
N HIS A 22 -14.50 2.77 -36.28
CA HIS A 22 -14.42 2.69 -34.82
C HIS A 22 -13.77 1.37 -34.34
N VAL A 23 -14.02 0.25 -35.03
CA VAL A 23 -13.36 -1.03 -34.73
C VAL A 23 -11.85 -0.93 -35.01
N MET A 24 -11.46 -0.36 -36.14
CA MET A 24 -10.05 -0.18 -36.49
C MET A 24 -9.33 0.76 -35.52
N ASP A 25 -9.96 1.86 -35.11
CA ASP A 25 -9.43 2.76 -34.07
C ASP A 25 -9.24 2.03 -32.72
N MET A 26 -10.21 1.18 -32.32
CA MET A 26 -10.07 0.36 -31.12
C MET A 26 -8.92 -0.64 -31.25
N MET A 27 -8.77 -1.30 -32.40
CA MET A 27 -7.69 -2.24 -32.65
C MET A 27 -6.32 -1.55 -32.58
N GLU A 28 -6.18 -0.36 -33.18
CA GLU A 28 -4.94 0.40 -33.12
C GLU A 28 -4.61 0.82 -31.69
N ASN A 29 -5.60 1.27 -30.91
CA ASN A 29 -5.42 1.60 -29.49
C ASN A 29 -4.98 0.38 -28.67
N MET A 30 -5.59 -0.78 -28.89
CA MET A 30 -5.19 -2.03 -28.24
C MET A 30 -3.76 -2.43 -28.62
N HIS A 31 -3.38 -2.27 -29.90
CA HIS A 31 -2.03 -2.55 -30.37
C HIS A 31 -1.00 -1.65 -29.69
N ARG A 32 -1.25 -0.35 -29.60
CA ARG A 32 -0.38 0.61 -28.90
C ARG A 32 -0.23 0.29 -27.41
N ILE A 33 -1.34 -0.06 -26.73
CA ILE A 33 -1.28 -0.50 -25.33
C ILE A 33 -0.42 -1.77 -25.19
N HIS A 34 -0.59 -2.73 -26.10
CA HIS A 34 0.19 -3.95 -26.11
C HIS A 34 1.70 -3.66 -26.30
N GLU A 35 2.07 -2.79 -27.24
CA GLU A 35 3.46 -2.38 -27.46
C GLU A 35 4.08 -1.71 -26.22
N LEU A 36 3.30 -0.92 -25.48
CA LEU A 36 3.73 -0.31 -24.22
C LEU A 36 3.91 -1.34 -23.09
N MET A 37 3.03 -2.34 -23.01
CA MET A 37 3.04 -3.34 -21.94
C MET A 37 4.07 -4.45 -22.19
N LEU A 38 4.38 -4.76 -23.44
CA LEU A 38 5.23 -5.88 -23.83
C LEU A 38 6.64 -5.85 -23.16
N PRO A 39 7.36 -4.71 -23.10
CA PRO A 39 8.66 -4.66 -22.42
C PRO A 39 8.58 -4.98 -20.92
N PHE A 40 7.51 -4.57 -20.23
CA PHE A 40 7.30 -4.88 -18.81
C PHE A 40 7.10 -6.37 -18.60
N GLN A 41 6.28 -7.00 -19.46
CA GLN A 41 6.07 -8.44 -19.42
C GLN A 41 7.37 -9.21 -19.71
N GLN A 42 8.13 -8.79 -20.73
CA GLN A 42 9.41 -9.42 -21.08
C GLN A 42 10.43 -9.33 -19.94
N GLU A 43 10.47 -8.20 -19.24
CA GLU A 43 11.35 -8.01 -18.09
C GLU A 43 10.93 -8.88 -16.89
N GLU A 44 9.62 -9.01 -16.63
CA GLU A 44 9.12 -9.90 -15.60
C GLU A 44 9.40 -11.38 -15.96
N ASP A 45 9.16 -11.79 -17.20
CA ASP A 45 9.48 -13.14 -17.69
C ASP A 45 10.99 -13.44 -17.60
N ARG A 46 11.83 -12.43 -17.84
CA ARG A 46 13.29 -12.53 -17.65
C ARG A 46 13.63 -12.77 -16.18
N ARG A 47 13.03 -12.02 -15.25
CA ARG A 47 13.23 -12.20 -13.80
C ARG A 47 12.77 -13.57 -13.33
N GLN A 48 11.60 -14.01 -13.78
CA GLN A 48 11.06 -15.33 -13.45
C GLN A 48 11.94 -16.46 -13.96
N ARG A 49 12.52 -16.35 -15.17
CA ARG A 49 13.53 -17.31 -15.65
C ARG A 49 14.78 -17.29 -14.79
N LYS A 50 15.31 -16.11 -14.47
CA LYS A 50 16.51 -15.96 -13.62
C LYS A 50 16.26 -16.47 -12.19
N LEU A 51 15.06 -16.35 -11.63
CA LEU A 51 14.70 -16.97 -10.34
C LEU A 51 14.72 -18.49 -10.41
N LYS A 52 14.35 -19.11 -11.54
CA LYS A 52 14.47 -20.56 -11.71
C LYS A 52 15.93 -21.02 -11.73
N GLU A 53 16.82 -20.22 -12.32
CA GLU A 53 18.27 -20.48 -12.35
C GLU A 53 18.94 -20.18 -11.00
N PHE A 54 18.51 -19.11 -10.33
CA PHE A 54 19.03 -18.62 -9.05
C PHE A 54 17.91 -18.55 -8.00
N PRO A 55 17.46 -19.70 -7.46
CA PRO A 55 16.29 -19.76 -6.57
C PRO A 55 16.48 -19.04 -5.24
N LYS A 56 17.72 -18.74 -4.84
CA LYS A 56 18.02 -17.93 -3.64
C LYS A 56 17.88 -16.42 -3.88
N GLY A 57 17.77 -15.99 -5.14
CA GLY A 57 17.73 -14.61 -5.55
C GLY A 57 18.99 -14.14 -6.28
N PHE A 58 18.94 -12.92 -6.79
CA PHE A 58 19.99 -12.29 -7.58
C PHE A 58 19.89 -10.75 -7.54
N HIS A 59 20.97 -10.07 -7.90
CA HIS A 59 20.99 -8.61 -8.10
C HIS A 59 20.33 -8.21 -9.42
N LEU A 60 19.52 -7.16 -9.40
CA LEU A 60 18.97 -6.53 -10.60
C LEU A 60 19.99 -5.56 -11.20
N GLU A 61 20.07 -5.55 -12.52
CA GLU A 61 20.86 -4.56 -13.26
C GLU A 61 19.98 -3.35 -13.57
N GLY A 62 20.46 -2.15 -13.26
CA GLY A 62 19.70 -0.92 -13.49
C GLY A 62 19.72 0.04 -12.31
N LYS A 63 19.04 1.17 -12.47
CA LYS A 63 19.00 2.26 -11.49
C LYS A 63 17.57 2.64 -11.13
N GLY A 64 17.41 3.19 -9.93
CA GLY A 64 16.13 3.78 -9.51
C GLY A 64 15.10 2.75 -9.02
N TYR A 65 15.54 1.58 -8.57
CA TYR A 65 14.65 0.60 -7.97
C TYR A 65 14.28 1.01 -6.55
N ASN A 66 13.07 0.68 -6.11
CA ASN A 66 12.61 0.95 -4.74
C ASN A 66 12.47 -0.35 -3.97
N CYS A 67 13.08 -0.41 -2.78
CA CYS A 67 12.93 -1.57 -1.89
C CYS A 67 11.48 -1.71 -1.42
N ALA A 68 10.93 -2.93 -1.46
CA ALA A 68 9.57 -3.20 -1.03
C ALA A 68 9.33 -2.96 0.48
N ILE A 69 10.38 -3.05 1.31
CA ILE A 69 10.29 -2.90 2.77
C ILE A 69 10.52 -1.45 3.20
N CYS A 70 11.67 -0.87 2.88
CA CYS A 70 12.04 0.46 3.37
C CYS A 70 11.70 1.60 2.40
N HIS A 71 11.27 1.27 1.18
CA HIS A 71 11.02 2.23 0.09
C HIS A 71 12.24 3.09 -0.28
N GLY A 72 13.43 2.74 0.20
CA GLY A 72 14.68 3.34 -0.22
C GLY A 72 15.02 3.00 -1.66
N THR A 73 15.61 3.96 -2.37
CA THR A 73 16.14 3.72 -3.70
C THR A 73 17.42 2.89 -3.64
N CYS A 74 17.57 1.91 -4.51
CA CYS A 74 18.73 1.05 -4.64
C CYS A 74 19.00 0.75 -6.12
N SER A 75 20.25 0.43 -6.46
CA SER A 75 20.66 0.16 -7.85
C SER A 75 21.67 -0.98 -7.92
N ASN A 76 21.70 -1.73 -9.01
CA ASN A 76 22.70 -2.76 -9.28
C ASN A 76 22.93 -3.72 -8.09
N GLU A 77 24.17 -3.82 -7.61
CA GLU A 77 24.62 -4.68 -6.50
C GLU A 77 23.96 -4.35 -5.15
N GLU A 78 23.34 -3.17 -5.02
CA GLU A 78 22.59 -2.79 -3.81
C GLU A 78 21.17 -3.39 -3.77
N THR A 79 20.74 -4.04 -4.86
CA THR A 79 19.42 -4.67 -4.98
C THR A 79 19.50 -6.17 -4.69
N TRP A 80 18.44 -6.75 -4.14
CA TRP A 80 18.28 -8.20 -4.03
C TRP A 80 16.85 -8.57 -4.44
N TYR A 81 16.71 -9.41 -5.45
CA TYR A 81 15.43 -9.91 -5.93
C TYR A 81 15.36 -11.42 -5.73
N ASP A 82 14.36 -11.89 -4.98
CA ASP A 82 14.09 -13.30 -4.74
C ASP A 82 12.58 -13.57 -4.88
N GLN A 83 12.11 -14.74 -4.45
CA GLN A 83 10.68 -15.12 -4.48
C GLN A 83 9.74 -14.15 -3.73
N TYR A 84 10.25 -13.39 -2.74
CA TYR A 84 9.49 -12.39 -1.99
C TYR A 84 9.56 -10.99 -2.63
N GLY A 85 10.23 -10.85 -3.77
CA GLY A 85 10.35 -9.59 -4.50
C GLY A 85 11.61 -8.78 -4.21
N LEU A 86 11.58 -7.50 -4.57
CA LEU A 86 12.75 -6.61 -4.60
C LEU A 86 13.05 -5.97 -3.23
N LYS A 87 14.30 -6.06 -2.80
CA LYS A 87 14.82 -5.50 -1.55
C LYS A 87 16.12 -4.74 -1.81
N CYS A 88 16.49 -3.83 -0.91
CA CYS A 88 17.88 -3.38 -0.82
C CYS A 88 18.70 -4.36 0.04
N MET A 89 20.02 -4.35 -0.10
CA MET A 89 20.91 -5.25 0.66
C MET A 89 20.79 -5.11 2.18
N GLU A 90 20.46 -3.92 2.70
CA GLU A 90 20.26 -3.71 4.14
C GLU A 90 19.00 -4.42 4.66
N CYS A 91 17.92 -4.38 3.88
CA CYS A 91 16.69 -5.10 4.19
C CYS A 91 16.89 -6.61 4.03
N GLN A 92 17.63 -7.04 3.00
CA GLN A 92 18.00 -8.45 2.83
C GLN A 92 18.82 -8.96 4.02
N ALA A 93 19.86 -8.24 4.42
CA ALA A 93 20.68 -8.60 5.58
C ALA A 93 19.85 -8.66 6.88
N SER A 94 18.81 -7.83 7.01
CA SER A 94 17.91 -7.87 8.17
C SER A 94 16.98 -9.08 8.16
N ILE A 95 16.61 -9.57 6.97
CA ILE A 95 15.90 -10.84 6.81
C ILE A 95 16.83 -12.01 7.14
N ASP A 96 18.07 -11.98 6.64
CA ASP A 96 19.04 -13.06 6.87
C ASP A 96 19.39 -13.21 8.36
N ARG A 97 19.40 -12.11 9.12
CA ARG A 97 19.56 -12.12 10.59
C ARG A 97 18.30 -12.54 11.35
N GLY A 98 17.14 -12.60 10.69
CA GLY A 98 15.86 -12.89 11.33
C GLY A 98 15.24 -11.71 12.09
N ASP A 99 15.72 -10.48 11.85
CA ASP A 99 15.17 -9.27 12.47
C ASP A 99 13.75 -9.00 11.93
N VAL A 100 13.56 -9.23 10.63
CA VAL A 100 12.31 -9.03 9.88
C VAL A 100 11.98 -10.27 9.03
N PRO A 101 10.72 -10.73 8.99
CA PRO A 101 10.32 -11.84 8.11
C PRO A 101 10.40 -11.48 6.62
N ALA A 102 10.84 -12.44 5.79
CA ALA A 102 10.98 -12.24 4.34
C ALA A 102 9.66 -11.87 3.64
N TYR A 103 8.53 -12.41 4.10
CA TYR A 103 7.20 -12.10 3.55
C TYR A 103 6.85 -10.61 3.61
N CYS A 104 7.52 -9.81 4.44
CA CYS A 104 7.28 -8.37 4.50
C CYS A 104 7.60 -7.66 3.18
N ALA A 105 8.47 -8.23 2.35
CA ALA A 105 8.76 -7.71 1.01
C ALA A 105 7.66 -8.08 -0.02
N GLU A 106 6.95 -9.18 0.20
CA GLU A 106 5.93 -9.69 -0.73
C GLU A 106 4.55 -9.09 -0.41
N ASP A 107 4.19 -9.07 0.87
CA ASP A 107 2.85 -8.77 1.32
C ASP A 107 2.84 -7.59 2.31
N LYS A 108 2.52 -6.41 1.78
CA LYS A 108 2.43 -5.17 2.55
C LYS A 108 1.17 -5.12 3.44
N ASP A 109 0.20 -6.00 3.24
CA ASP A 109 -1.04 -6.01 4.04
C ASP A 109 -0.85 -6.64 5.42
N LYS A 110 0.24 -7.37 5.63
CA LYS A 110 0.56 -8.07 6.89
C LYS A 110 1.26 -7.21 7.95
N TRP A 111 1.64 -5.99 7.63
CA TRP A 111 2.40 -5.13 8.53
C TRP A 111 2.14 -3.65 8.25
N TYR A 112 2.27 -2.80 9.26
CA TYR A 112 2.20 -1.35 9.13
C TYR A 112 3.59 -0.73 9.12
N SER A 113 3.80 0.25 8.26
CA SER A 113 4.94 1.17 8.35
C SER A 113 4.64 2.31 9.33
N ARG A 114 5.67 3.08 9.70
CA ARG A 114 5.47 4.34 10.44
C ARG A 114 4.53 5.30 9.70
N TRP A 115 4.63 5.34 8.37
CA TRP A 115 3.79 6.21 7.53
C TRP A 115 2.34 5.74 7.56
N ASP A 116 2.11 4.43 7.47
CA ASP A 116 0.75 3.85 7.54
C ASP A 116 0.08 4.21 8.88
N LEU A 117 0.81 4.14 10.00
CA LEU A 117 0.25 4.55 11.30
C LEU A 117 -0.09 6.05 11.37
N GLN A 118 0.70 6.89 10.68
CA GLN A 118 0.45 8.32 10.60
C GLN A 118 -0.75 8.64 9.71
N SER A 119 -0.86 8.01 8.54
CA SER A 119 -1.95 8.25 7.59
C SER A 119 -3.26 7.67 8.11
N ASP A 120 -3.25 6.42 8.56
CA ASP A 120 -4.47 5.66 8.78
C ASP A 120 -5.10 5.99 10.14
N PHE A 121 -4.28 6.35 11.13
CA PHE A 121 -4.75 6.63 12.49
C PHE A 121 -4.48 8.06 12.95
N ASN A 122 -3.90 8.92 12.10
CA ASN A 122 -3.51 10.28 12.44
C ASN A 122 -2.58 10.36 13.68
N VAL A 123 -1.74 9.33 13.90
CA VAL A 123 -0.84 9.26 15.06
C VAL A 123 0.51 9.86 14.73
N LYS A 124 0.92 10.89 15.47
CA LYS A 124 2.21 11.57 15.26
C LYS A 124 3.40 10.68 15.61
N GLY A 125 4.50 10.87 14.87
CA GLY A 125 5.76 10.15 15.08
C GLY A 125 6.25 10.03 16.53
N PRO A 126 6.30 11.13 17.32
CA PRO A 126 6.71 11.05 18.72
C PRO A 126 5.85 10.12 19.58
N THR A 127 4.55 10.04 19.29
CA THR A 127 3.64 9.11 19.97
C THR A 127 3.94 7.67 19.61
N ILE A 128 4.20 7.38 18.32
CA ILE A 128 4.61 6.05 17.86
C ILE A 128 5.91 5.63 18.58
N THR A 129 6.91 6.50 18.64
CA THR A 129 8.16 6.25 19.37
C THR A 129 7.91 6.00 20.87
N ARG A 130 6.98 6.74 21.49
CA ARG A 130 6.59 6.52 22.89
C ARG A 130 5.92 5.16 23.08
N TRP A 131 4.99 4.77 22.22
CA TRP A 131 4.31 3.46 22.26
C TRP A 131 5.30 2.31 22.09
N MET A 132 6.30 2.47 21.22
CA MET A 132 7.40 1.49 21.10
C MET A 132 8.21 1.39 22.39
N ARG A 133 8.62 2.52 22.97
CA ARG A 133 9.44 2.54 24.20
C ARG A 133 8.69 1.98 25.41
N THR A 134 7.37 2.16 25.47
CA THR A 134 6.51 1.68 26.56
C THR A 134 5.99 0.26 26.34
N GLY A 135 6.30 -0.38 25.21
CA GLY A 135 5.88 -1.74 24.89
C GLY A 135 4.41 -1.87 24.48
N VAL A 136 3.71 -0.76 24.27
CA VAL A 136 2.33 -0.74 23.74
C VAL A 136 2.30 -1.25 22.30
N LEU A 137 3.34 -0.95 21.54
CA LEU A 137 3.46 -1.29 20.13
C LEU A 137 4.80 -1.96 19.85
N LYS A 138 4.79 -3.20 19.36
CA LYS A 138 6.01 -3.95 19.03
C LYS A 138 6.43 -3.66 17.59
N ALA A 139 7.67 -3.20 17.43
CA ALA A 139 8.27 -2.91 16.13
C ALA A 139 9.43 -3.86 15.82
N ARG A 140 9.54 -4.27 14.56
CA ARG A 140 10.78 -4.76 13.96
C ARG A 140 11.49 -3.61 13.26
N THR A 141 12.82 -3.61 13.29
CA THR A 141 13.63 -2.48 12.81
C THR A 141 14.64 -2.93 11.77
N VAL A 142 14.74 -2.18 10.68
CA VAL A 142 15.85 -2.29 9.72
C VAL A 142 16.72 -1.07 9.87
N LYS A 143 17.94 -1.27 10.39
CA LYS A 143 18.96 -0.22 10.41
C LYS A 143 19.45 0.02 8.98
N ARG A 144 19.56 1.30 8.64
CA ARG A 144 19.96 1.77 7.31
C ARG A 144 21.05 2.81 7.47
N ASP A 145 22.11 2.70 6.68
CA ASP A 145 23.17 3.67 6.67
C ASP A 145 22.73 4.94 5.93
N GLY A 146 23.02 6.11 6.47
CA GLY A 146 22.62 7.40 5.89
C GLY A 146 21.11 7.68 5.82
N HIS A 147 20.25 6.79 6.32
CA HIS A 147 18.78 6.91 6.23
C HIS A 147 18.08 6.66 7.57
N GLU A 148 16.83 7.11 7.69
CA GLU A 148 16.00 6.77 8.85
C GLU A 148 15.80 5.24 8.93
N THR A 149 15.88 4.69 10.14
CA THR A 149 15.59 3.29 10.43
C THR A 149 14.16 2.96 9.99
N ALA A 150 14.00 1.93 9.16
CA ALA A 150 12.67 1.50 8.76
C ALA A 150 12.02 0.72 9.91
N LEU A 151 10.78 1.07 10.22
CA LEU A 151 9.99 0.47 11.30
C LEU A 151 8.85 -0.34 10.68
N LEU A 152 8.77 -1.61 11.04
CA LEU A 152 7.72 -2.52 10.63
C LEU A 152 6.94 -2.98 11.86
N PHE A 153 5.64 -2.77 11.86
CA PHE A 153 4.73 -3.20 12.90
C PHE A 153 3.92 -4.38 12.37
N LEU A 154 4.42 -5.60 12.59
CA LEU A 154 3.76 -6.82 12.11
C LEU A 154 2.39 -6.96 12.80
N ILE A 155 1.34 -7.20 12.00
CA ILE A 155 -0.02 -7.33 12.53
C ILE A 155 -0.11 -8.55 13.45
N GLU A 156 0.52 -9.66 13.09
CA GLU A 156 0.54 -10.88 13.92
C GLU A 156 1.12 -10.62 15.32
N GLU A 157 2.16 -9.79 15.43
CA GLU A 157 2.79 -9.43 16.69
C GLU A 157 2.02 -8.38 17.49
N ASN A 158 1.08 -7.68 16.85
CA ASN A 158 0.29 -6.58 17.40
C ASN A 158 -1.22 -6.79 17.23
N LYS A 159 -1.68 -8.05 17.13
CA LYS A 159 -3.05 -8.40 16.69
C LYS A 159 -4.17 -7.84 17.55
N ASP A 160 -3.91 -7.66 18.84
CA ASP A 160 -4.87 -7.05 19.78
C ASP A 160 -4.91 -5.52 19.66
N PHE A 161 -3.88 -4.92 19.08
CA PHE A 161 -3.69 -3.48 19.02
C PHE A 161 -4.01 -2.93 17.64
N LEU A 162 -3.41 -3.48 16.59
CA LEU A 162 -3.58 -3.03 15.21
C LEU A 162 -4.66 -3.86 14.48
N PRO A 163 -5.63 -3.21 13.82
CA PRO A 163 -6.55 -3.90 12.95
C PRO A 163 -5.87 -4.38 11.65
N PRO A 164 -6.51 -5.28 10.87
CA PRO A 164 -6.14 -5.54 9.49
C PRO A 164 -6.22 -4.26 8.64
N LYS A 165 -5.27 -4.08 7.71
CA LYS A 165 -5.21 -2.90 6.82
C LYS A 165 -6.48 -2.63 6.03
N LYS A 166 -7.14 -3.70 5.56
CA LYS A 166 -8.42 -3.61 4.84
C LYS A 166 -9.53 -2.88 5.61
N MET A 167 -9.46 -2.86 6.94
CA MET A 167 -10.45 -2.13 7.76
C MET A 167 -10.22 -0.62 7.77
N VAL A 168 -9.01 -0.16 7.44
CA VAL A 168 -8.60 1.25 7.53
C VAL A 168 -8.20 1.84 6.18
N GLU A 169 -8.66 1.23 5.09
CA GLU A 169 -8.41 1.73 3.74
C GLU A 169 -9.18 3.04 3.49
N ASN A 170 -8.46 4.02 2.96
CA ASN A 170 -9.04 5.31 2.62
C ASN A 170 -9.99 5.19 1.42
N TYR A 171 -11.05 5.99 1.43
CA TYR A 171 -12.01 6.05 0.34
C TYR A 171 -11.46 6.99 -0.74
N SER A 172 -11.31 6.48 -1.96
CA SER A 172 -10.96 7.31 -3.11
C SER A 172 -12.18 7.47 -4.03
N HIS A 173 -12.41 8.70 -4.49
CA HIS A 173 -13.40 8.97 -5.53
C HIS A 173 -12.84 9.99 -6.52
N THR A 174 -13.31 9.91 -7.75
CA THR A 174 -12.82 10.73 -8.86
C THR A 174 -13.93 11.65 -9.34
N GLU A 175 -13.65 12.95 -9.37
CA GLU A 175 -14.54 13.97 -9.91
C GLU A 175 -14.03 14.47 -11.26
N GLY A 176 -14.92 14.57 -12.26
CA GLY A 176 -14.57 15.11 -13.57
C GLY A 176 -14.64 16.65 -13.55
N THR A 177 -13.53 17.32 -13.86
CA THR A 177 -13.44 18.79 -13.82
C THR A 177 -13.68 19.45 -15.19
N GLY A 178 -14.07 18.67 -16.20
CA GLY A 178 -14.17 19.10 -17.59
C GLY A 178 -12.86 18.90 -18.37
N GLU A 179 -12.91 19.00 -19.70
CA GLU A 179 -11.74 18.88 -20.60
C GLU A 179 -10.92 17.59 -20.44
N GLY A 180 -11.56 16.48 -20.05
CA GLY A 180 -10.87 15.20 -19.82
C GLY A 180 -9.93 15.19 -18.61
N ARG A 181 -10.02 16.18 -17.73
CA ARG A 181 -9.30 16.22 -16.45
C ARG A 181 -10.13 15.63 -15.33
N PHE A 182 -9.43 15.00 -14.39
CA PHE A 182 -10.01 14.34 -13.24
C PHE A 182 -9.26 14.77 -11.98
N THR A 183 -10.00 15.01 -10.91
CA THR A 183 -9.44 15.21 -9.57
C THR A 183 -9.75 13.97 -8.75
N VAL A 184 -8.71 13.37 -8.17
CA VAL A 184 -8.84 12.24 -7.25
C VAL A 184 -8.87 12.78 -5.83
N HIS A 185 -9.99 12.55 -5.15
CA HIS A 185 -10.17 12.88 -3.75
C HIS A 185 -9.94 11.63 -2.92
N ILE A 186 -9.07 11.72 -1.92
CA ILE A 186 -8.79 10.65 -0.96
C ILE A 186 -9.29 11.12 0.39
N GLU A 187 -10.25 10.40 0.95
CA GLU A 187 -10.86 10.68 2.24
C GLU A 187 -10.49 9.57 3.24
N PRO A 188 -10.10 9.93 4.48
CA PRO A 188 -9.74 8.94 5.46
C PRO A 188 -10.94 8.07 5.87
N TRP A 189 -10.70 6.78 6.09
CA TRP A 189 -11.74 5.79 6.40
C TRP A 189 -12.69 6.21 7.53
N TYR A 190 -12.15 6.86 8.56
CA TYR A 190 -12.90 7.28 9.75
C TYR A 190 -13.91 8.42 9.50
N ARG A 191 -14.00 8.97 8.28
CA ARG A 191 -15.08 9.90 7.89
C ARG A 191 -16.33 9.19 7.40
N HIS A 192 -16.23 7.91 7.06
CA HIS A 192 -17.33 7.16 6.46
C HIS A 192 -17.95 6.12 7.41
N VAL A 193 -17.27 5.82 8.52
CA VAL A 193 -17.71 4.86 9.55
C VAL A 193 -17.41 5.42 10.94
N ASP A 194 -18.17 5.00 11.95
CA ASP A 194 -17.86 5.33 13.35
C ASP A 194 -16.61 4.53 13.80
N PRO A 195 -15.47 5.19 14.11
CA PRO A 195 -14.23 4.51 14.47
C PRO A 195 -14.35 3.60 15.70
N HIS A 196 -15.20 3.94 16.68
CA HIS A 196 -15.33 3.16 17.91
C HIS A 196 -16.07 1.85 17.69
N VAL A 197 -17.07 1.87 16.80
CA VAL A 197 -17.83 0.66 16.42
C VAL A 197 -17.01 -0.16 15.44
N HIS A 198 -16.41 0.48 14.45
CA HIS A 198 -15.69 -0.17 13.35
C HIS A 198 -14.43 -0.89 13.83
N LEU A 199 -13.65 -0.28 14.71
CA LEU A 199 -12.43 -0.87 15.29
C LEU A 199 -12.66 -1.48 16.68
N LYS A 200 -13.91 -1.85 17.01
CA LYS A 200 -14.23 -2.47 18.30
C LYS A 200 -13.42 -3.75 18.49
N GLY A 201 -12.70 -3.81 19.60
CA GLY A 201 -11.85 -4.96 19.96
C GLY A 201 -10.35 -4.72 19.74
N TYR A 202 -9.96 -3.66 19.02
CA TYR A 202 -8.57 -3.27 18.87
C TYR A 202 -8.18 -2.18 19.88
N LYS A 203 -7.12 -2.44 20.65
CA LYS A 203 -6.63 -1.57 21.73
C LYS A 203 -6.13 -0.21 21.24
N ILE A 204 -5.88 -0.03 19.94
CA ILE A 204 -5.55 1.29 19.39
C ILE A 204 -6.65 2.32 19.67
N MET A 205 -7.93 1.91 19.71
CA MET A 205 -9.04 2.79 20.06
C MET A 205 -9.07 3.21 21.53
N ASP A 206 -8.35 2.52 22.41
CA ASP A 206 -8.19 2.97 23.80
C ASP A 206 -7.41 4.28 23.86
N HIS A 207 -6.56 4.55 22.86
CA HIS A 207 -5.73 5.74 22.76
C HIS A 207 -6.27 6.82 21.83
N LEU A 208 -7.32 6.53 21.04
CA LEU A 208 -7.84 7.43 20.01
C LEU A 208 -9.27 7.87 20.30
N GLN A 209 -9.59 9.10 19.92
CA GLN A 209 -10.93 9.69 19.99
C GLN A 209 -11.25 10.36 18.67
N PHE A 210 -12.53 10.38 18.31
CA PHE A 210 -12.99 11.08 17.12
C PHE A 210 -13.51 12.47 17.49
N VAL A 211 -12.87 13.52 17.00
CA VAL A 211 -13.16 14.92 17.33
C VAL A 211 -13.23 15.72 16.05
N ASN A 212 -14.34 16.43 15.82
CA ASN A 212 -14.51 17.36 14.70
C ASN A 212 -14.17 16.78 13.30
N GLY A 213 -14.47 15.50 13.05
CA GLY A 213 -14.21 14.87 11.75
C GLY A 213 -12.77 14.37 11.56
N SER A 214 -11.94 14.41 12.61
CA SER A 214 -10.60 13.82 12.63
C SER A 214 -10.42 12.86 13.81
N LEU A 215 -9.60 11.84 13.58
CA LEU A 215 -9.11 10.97 14.63
C LEU A 215 -7.98 11.67 15.38
N GLU A 216 -8.04 11.72 16.70
CA GLU A 216 -7.06 12.40 17.55
C GLU A 216 -6.66 11.51 18.73
N LEU A 217 -5.49 11.78 19.32
CA LEU A 217 -5.07 11.10 20.55
C LEU A 217 -5.92 11.58 21.72
N LYS A 218 -6.35 10.65 22.57
CA LYS A 218 -6.93 11.00 23.87
C LYS A 218 -5.87 11.73 24.70
N LYS A 219 -6.26 12.85 25.30
CA LYS A 219 -5.42 13.52 26.28
C LYS A 219 -5.23 12.56 27.46
N GLU A 220 -4.00 12.15 27.70
CA GLU A 220 -3.64 11.39 28.90
C GLU A 220 -4.04 12.25 30.12
N LYS A 221 -4.87 11.67 31.01
CA LYS A 221 -5.27 12.31 32.27
C LYS A 221 -4.11 12.27 33.26
#